data_AF-A0A419W3Z6-F1
#
_entry.id   AF-A0A419W3Z6-F1
#
_cell.length_a   1.000
_cell.length_b   1.000
_cell.length_c   1.000
_cell.angle_alpha   90.00
_cell.angle_beta   90.00
_cell.angle_gamma   90.00
#
_symmetry.space_group_name_H-M   'P 1'
#
loop_
_entity.id
_entity.type
_entity.pdbx_description
1 polymer ?
#
loop_
_entity_poly.entity_id
_entity_poly.type
_entity_poly.pdbx_seq_one_letter_code
_entity_poly.pdbx_strand_id
1 'polypeptide(L)'
;MRKIIWGFIAFFWTGNLFAYNYSEHKDIGDVAFSRLLADVSNQRNTALFFQFLNIQEDEEAVWYFTDLSVKGGQQISYGVLNGLSGDHCSNPLLLEKQLRLKNSVMQQILLLHNQYMDMGYTSAPDGKLTHTDFAYALQAAVNLGHFYEYDKTFQQQLRHFNKEFIRQCQNPSLVRSIFKELNGTNAINMYVSLHAVAIDLAEQSGRLAKTNPEEAKVLLFYAFLFNGFADHFLEDCFAAGHLVVRRTSFASITNNKALHDFYNDEGCTVVNREADIWRAYGDKAFNHTHDAWEKDTSLLAIKHQEYTDEADRIIKAVHLSLSDVWNAFEQSYSNENHIPFYNLIPDDKKLQPDFLIAATPALKLVPIPFNSDLNTLFPDSITITDSMQKAGQTPYYRNFVRSRIANSFIIGFNGPAFHGRYYEGVDFRVNFGNPVSIYTHNERGGKRGTVDYWMGYTLAYSLGDIKAYKDDTFSPYFAQQVKAGLRNNLDIWVGEKRFLGLSNYTEAGVQFVDGATEFVFTPSIGVQFGSLLNINYYNLPTWLRIPLEYIVPLKLKYGVVLSSHSPTAYFNGLDIDIVF
;
A
#
# COMPACT_ATOMS: atom_id res chain seq x y z
N MET A 1 2.50 -31.36 15.71
CA MET A 1 3.06 -29.99 15.71
C MET A 1 3.49 -29.50 14.32
N ARG A 2 4.49 -30.11 13.64
CA ARG A 2 4.97 -29.62 12.32
C ARG A 2 3.90 -29.47 11.22
N LYS A 3 2.92 -30.37 11.13
CA LYS A 3 1.84 -30.30 10.12
C LYS A 3 0.77 -29.23 10.41
N ILE A 4 0.60 -28.85 11.68
CA ILE A 4 -0.33 -27.78 12.10
C ILE A 4 0.28 -26.41 11.77
N ILE A 5 1.58 -26.24 11.98
CA ILE A 5 2.34 -25.02 11.65
C ILE A 5 2.27 -24.70 10.14
N TRP A 6 2.32 -25.71 9.25
CA TRP A 6 2.18 -25.50 7.81
C TRP A 6 0.74 -25.21 7.37
N GLY A 7 -0.27 -25.78 8.05
CA GLY A 7 -1.68 -25.44 7.82
C GLY A 7 -2.03 -24.00 8.22
N PHE A 8 -1.36 -23.44 9.23
CA PHE A 8 -1.53 -22.05 9.64
C PHE A 8 -1.01 -21.03 8.62
N ILE A 9 0.04 -21.35 7.84
CA ILE A 9 0.64 -20.41 6.87
C ILE A 9 -0.31 -20.16 5.67
N ALA A 10 -1.18 -21.11 5.32
CA ALA A 10 -2.10 -21.00 4.20
C ALA A 10 -3.28 -20.02 4.43
N PHE A 11 -3.60 -19.68 5.68
CA PHE A 11 -4.67 -18.74 6.02
C PHE A 11 -4.28 -17.25 5.88
N PHE A 12 -3.00 -16.96 5.59
CA PHE A 12 -2.48 -15.59 5.48
C PHE A 12 -2.48 -15.05 4.05
N TRP A 13 -3.04 -15.77 3.08
CA TRP A 13 -2.79 -15.51 1.67
C TRP A 13 -4.07 -15.38 0.84
N THR A 14 -4.67 -14.20 0.87
CA THR A 14 -5.58 -13.74 -0.18
C THR A 14 -5.58 -12.20 -0.20
N GLY A 15 -5.11 -11.60 -1.28
CA GLY A 15 -5.33 -10.19 -1.62
C GLY A 15 -4.13 -9.52 -2.26
N ASN A 16 -4.44 -8.52 -3.10
CA ASN A 16 -3.50 -7.78 -3.93
C ASN A 16 -2.39 -7.13 -3.05
N LEU A 17 -1.16 -7.13 -3.56
CA LEU A 17 0.06 -6.62 -2.88
C LEU A 17 0.66 -5.40 -3.60
N PHE A 18 -0.08 -4.82 -4.54
CA PHE A 18 0.36 -3.79 -5.48
C PHE A 18 -0.56 -2.57 -5.34
N ALA A 19 -0.03 -1.36 -5.62
CA ALA A 19 -0.81 -0.14 -5.46
C ALA A 19 -1.56 0.16 -6.73
N TYR A 20 -2.83 0.53 -6.60
CA TYR A 20 -3.75 0.54 -7.72
C TYR A 20 -3.84 -0.84 -8.39
N ASN A 21 -4.97 -1.12 -9.01
CA ASN A 21 -5.13 -2.36 -9.76
C ASN A 21 -4.88 -2.11 -11.24
N TYR A 22 -4.71 -3.19 -11.99
CA TYR A 22 -4.49 -3.15 -13.44
C TYR A 22 -5.36 -2.13 -14.19
N SER A 23 -6.68 -2.07 -13.93
CA SER A 23 -7.55 -1.13 -14.67
C SER A 23 -7.30 0.33 -14.31
N GLU A 24 -6.95 0.61 -13.06
CA GLU A 24 -6.67 1.97 -12.58
C GLU A 24 -5.38 2.48 -13.21
N HIS A 25 -4.29 1.69 -13.17
CA HIS A 25 -3.06 2.01 -13.88
C HIS A 25 -3.29 2.20 -15.39
N LYS A 26 -4.11 1.31 -15.98
CA LYS A 26 -4.45 1.40 -17.40
C LYS A 26 -5.17 2.70 -17.72
N ASP A 27 -6.19 3.06 -16.95
CA ASP A 27 -6.96 4.27 -17.18
C ASP A 27 -6.09 5.52 -17.00
N ILE A 28 -5.31 5.59 -15.91
CA ILE A 28 -4.39 6.71 -15.66
C ILE A 28 -3.42 6.90 -16.84
N GLY A 29 -2.77 5.83 -17.28
CA GLY A 29 -1.80 5.88 -18.38
C GLY A 29 -2.43 6.24 -19.72
N ASP A 30 -3.61 5.69 -20.06
CA ASP A 30 -4.29 5.97 -21.32
C ASP A 30 -4.76 7.42 -21.41
N VAL A 31 -5.31 7.95 -20.32
CA VAL A 31 -5.77 9.35 -20.26
C VAL A 31 -4.59 10.31 -20.29
N ALA A 32 -3.53 10.02 -19.53
CA ALA A 32 -2.32 10.84 -19.53
C ALA A 32 -1.64 10.86 -20.90
N PHE A 33 -1.61 9.72 -21.60
CA PHE A 33 -1.08 9.64 -22.96
C PHE A 33 -1.94 10.43 -23.95
N SER A 34 -3.26 10.31 -23.86
CA SER A 34 -4.19 11.08 -24.69
C SER A 34 -4.02 12.60 -24.49
N ARG A 35 -3.82 13.06 -23.24
CA ARG A 35 -3.49 14.46 -22.93
C ARG A 35 -2.18 14.92 -23.56
N LEU A 36 -1.13 14.09 -23.49
CA LEU A 36 0.13 14.38 -24.17
C LEU A 36 -0.09 14.57 -25.68
N LEU A 37 -0.78 13.62 -26.32
CA LEU A 37 -1.01 13.66 -27.78
C LEU A 37 -1.79 14.90 -28.20
N ALA A 38 -2.78 15.31 -27.41
CA ALA A 38 -3.51 16.56 -27.61
C ALA A 38 -2.58 17.79 -27.51
N ASP A 39 -1.75 17.88 -26.47
CA ASP A 39 -0.81 18.99 -26.24
C ASP A 39 0.26 19.11 -27.34
N VAL A 40 0.70 17.98 -27.90
CA VAL A 40 1.74 17.97 -28.95
C VAL A 40 1.19 18.04 -30.36
N SER A 41 -0.11 17.77 -30.59
CA SER A 41 -0.74 17.67 -31.92
C SER A 41 -0.37 18.76 -32.95
N ASN A 42 -0.14 19.99 -32.50
CA ASN A 42 0.17 21.15 -33.36
C ASN A 42 1.65 21.57 -33.33
N GLN A 43 2.54 20.78 -32.72
CA GLN A 43 3.96 21.07 -32.64
C GLN A 43 4.72 20.58 -33.88
N ARG A 44 5.89 21.18 -34.15
CA ARG A 44 6.60 21.06 -35.44
C ARG A 44 6.98 19.63 -35.82
N ASN A 45 7.37 18.80 -34.85
CA ASN A 45 7.92 17.47 -35.10
C ASN A 45 7.01 16.33 -34.65
N THR A 46 5.75 16.64 -34.34
CA THR A 46 4.77 15.68 -33.83
C THR A 46 4.48 14.56 -34.81
N ALA A 47 4.39 14.87 -36.11
CA ALA A 47 4.17 13.86 -37.14
C ALA A 47 5.31 12.82 -37.18
N LEU A 48 6.56 13.26 -37.00
CA LEU A 48 7.73 12.36 -36.94
C LEU A 48 7.69 11.49 -35.69
N PHE A 49 7.32 12.07 -34.55
CA PHE A 49 7.20 11.37 -33.29
C PHE A 49 6.09 10.31 -33.30
N PHE A 50 4.92 10.63 -33.85
CA PHE A 50 3.84 9.65 -34.02
C PHE A 50 4.28 8.51 -34.97
N GLN A 51 4.98 8.85 -36.05
CA GLN A 51 5.54 7.86 -36.97
C GLN A 51 6.56 6.94 -36.27
N PHE A 52 7.43 7.48 -35.43
CA PHE A 52 8.43 6.69 -34.72
C PHE A 52 7.80 5.78 -33.66
N LEU A 53 6.83 6.27 -32.89
CA LEU A 53 6.12 5.43 -31.92
C LEU A 53 5.23 4.37 -32.58
N ASN A 54 4.87 4.56 -33.85
CA ASN A 54 4.01 3.66 -34.60
C ASN A 54 2.70 3.38 -33.86
N ILE A 55 2.01 4.47 -33.52
CA ILE A 55 0.76 4.46 -32.76
C ILE A 55 -0.44 4.68 -33.68
N GLN A 56 -1.58 4.11 -33.29
CA GLN A 56 -2.86 4.29 -33.96
C GLN A 56 -3.95 4.53 -32.92
N GLU A 57 -4.96 5.28 -33.31
CA GLU A 57 -6.18 5.51 -32.54
C GLU A 57 -7.26 4.51 -33.00
N ASP A 58 -7.99 3.93 -32.06
CA ASP A 58 -9.14 3.07 -32.35
C ASP A 58 -10.46 3.86 -32.43
N GLU A 59 -11.58 3.15 -32.56
CA GLU A 59 -12.92 3.76 -32.68
C GLU A 59 -13.39 4.44 -31.39
N GLU A 60 -12.77 4.12 -30.24
CA GLU A 60 -13.07 4.66 -28.92
C GLU A 60 -12.10 5.78 -28.50
N ALA A 61 -11.29 6.28 -29.45
CA ALA A 61 -10.25 7.29 -29.24
C ALA A 61 -9.12 6.84 -28.30
N VAL A 62 -8.88 5.52 -28.19
CA VAL A 62 -7.76 4.96 -27.43
C VAL A 62 -6.57 4.72 -28.34
N TRP A 63 -5.40 5.17 -27.91
CA TRP A 63 -4.16 5.05 -28.67
C TRP A 63 -3.38 3.78 -28.30
N TYR A 64 -2.98 3.01 -29.31
CA TYR A 64 -2.23 1.77 -29.14
C TYR A 64 -0.97 1.70 -30.01
N PHE A 65 0.04 0.99 -29.50
CA PHE A 65 1.29 0.70 -30.20
C PHE A 65 1.08 -0.47 -31.16
N THR A 66 1.14 -0.24 -32.47
CA THR A 66 0.91 -1.29 -33.46
C THR A 66 1.99 -2.38 -33.41
N ASP A 67 3.22 -1.99 -33.07
CA ASP A 67 4.36 -2.92 -32.99
C ASP A 67 4.24 -3.90 -31.81
N LEU A 68 3.52 -3.53 -30.74
CA LEU A 68 3.25 -4.40 -29.59
C LEU A 68 1.93 -5.18 -29.73
N SER A 69 1.00 -4.67 -30.55
CA SER A 69 -0.32 -5.26 -30.77
C SER A 69 -0.27 -6.38 -31.81
N VAL A 70 0.13 -7.58 -31.38
CA VAL A 70 0.26 -8.76 -32.25
C VAL A 70 -1.09 -9.17 -32.87
N LYS A 71 -1.07 -9.60 -34.14
CA LYS A 71 -2.27 -10.04 -34.87
C LYS A 71 -3.05 -11.13 -34.11
N GLY A 72 -4.30 -10.83 -33.77
CA GLY A 72 -5.18 -11.72 -33.03
C GLY A 72 -4.82 -11.89 -31.55
N GLY A 73 -4.00 -11.00 -31.00
CA GLY A 73 -3.83 -10.77 -29.56
C GLY A 73 -4.60 -9.52 -29.11
N GLN A 74 -4.29 -9.03 -27.91
CA GLN A 74 -4.85 -7.81 -27.34
C GLN A 74 -4.16 -6.56 -27.89
N GLN A 75 -4.89 -5.45 -27.99
CA GLN A 75 -4.34 -4.13 -28.27
C GLN A 75 -3.55 -3.61 -27.06
N ILE A 76 -2.39 -3.00 -27.34
CA ILE A 76 -1.47 -2.54 -26.31
C ILE A 76 -1.44 -1.01 -26.34
N SER A 77 -2.15 -0.38 -25.40
CA SER A 77 -2.09 1.05 -25.15
C SER A 77 -0.96 1.42 -24.18
N TYR A 78 -0.74 2.71 -23.93
CA TYR A 78 0.24 3.15 -22.93
C TYR A 78 -0.16 2.70 -21.53
N GLY A 79 -1.43 2.84 -21.17
CA GLY A 79 -1.99 2.32 -19.92
C GLY A 79 -1.80 0.82 -19.75
N VAL A 80 -1.87 0.02 -20.83
CA VAL A 80 -1.55 -1.40 -20.77
C VAL A 80 -0.08 -1.64 -20.35
N LEU A 81 0.85 -0.79 -20.79
CA LEU A 81 2.24 -0.87 -20.33
C LEU A 81 2.33 -0.55 -18.83
N ASN A 82 1.65 0.49 -18.36
CA ASN A 82 1.64 0.88 -16.95
C ASN A 82 1.06 -0.24 -16.07
N GLY A 83 -0.13 -0.74 -16.41
CA GLY A 83 -0.82 -1.77 -15.63
C GLY A 83 -0.14 -3.14 -15.61
N LEU A 84 0.75 -3.44 -16.56
CA LEU A 84 1.51 -4.70 -16.57
C LEU A 84 2.91 -4.59 -15.93
N SER A 85 3.46 -3.37 -15.90
CA SER A 85 4.81 -3.12 -15.40
C SER A 85 4.86 -3.32 -13.89
N GLY A 86 5.96 -3.87 -13.37
CA GLY A 86 6.15 -4.05 -11.92
C GLY A 86 5.36 -5.22 -11.31
N ASP A 87 4.07 -5.33 -11.64
CA ASP A 87 3.13 -6.28 -11.07
C ASP A 87 3.13 -7.63 -11.79
N HIS A 88 2.98 -7.57 -13.11
CA HIS A 88 2.88 -8.76 -13.95
C HIS A 88 4.22 -9.07 -14.63
N CYS A 89 5.05 -8.06 -14.87
CA CYS A 89 6.34 -8.23 -15.51
C CYS A 89 7.49 -7.56 -14.78
N SER A 90 8.59 -8.32 -14.61
CA SER A 90 9.76 -7.86 -13.85
C SER A 90 10.67 -6.85 -14.55
N ASN A 91 10.59 -6.69 -15.88
CA ASN A 91 11.43 -5.76 -16.64
C ASN A 91 10.87 -5.49 -18.06
N PRO A 92 11.22 -4.34 -18.69
CA PRO A 92 10.67 -3.92 -19.98
C PRO A 92 10.97 -4.86 -21.14
N LEU A 93 12.18 -5.42 -21.22
CA LEU A 93 12.55 -6.29 -22.35
C LEU A 93 11.79 -7.63 -22.33
N LEU A 94 11.52 -8.15 -21.13
CA LEU A 94 10.66 -9.33 -20.99
C LEU A 94 9.21 -8.99 -21.34
N LEU A 95 8.71 -7.82 -20.93
CA LEU A 95 7.36 -7.37 -21.25
C LEU A 95 7.16 -7.28 -22.76
N GLU A 96 8.03 -6.55 -23.46
CA GLU A 96 8.00 -6.44 -24.92
C GLU A 96 7.96 -7.83 -25.58
N LYS A 97 8.90 -8.72 -25.20
CA LYS A 97 8.96 -10.07 -25.76
C LYS A 97 7.63 -10.80 -25.60
N GLN A 98 6.99 -10.71 -24.43
CA GLN A 98 5.74 -11.41 -24.18
C GLN A 98 4.56 -10.76 -24.93
N LEU A 99 4.49 -9.44 -25.00
CA LEU A 99 3.41 -8.76 -25.72
C LEU A 99 3.40 -9.08 -27.21
N ARG A 100 4.58 -9.20 -27.83
CA ARG A 100 4.73 -9.58 -29.25
C ARG A 100 4.39 -11.05 -29.56
N LEU A 101 4.18 -11.89 -28.55
CA LEU A 101 3.89 -13.31 -28.72
C LEU A 101 2.44 -13.60 -28.33
N LYS A 102 1.59 -13.90 -29.32
CA LYS A 102 0.14 -14.15 -29.13
C LYS A 102 -0.19 -15.13 -27.99
N ASN A 103 0.57 -16.21 -27.86
CA ASN A 103 0.31 -17.27 -26.89
C ASN A 103 1.11 -17.09 -25.59
N SER A 104 1.66 -15.90 -25.33
CA SER A 104 2.41 -15.63 -24.10
C SER A 104 1.51 -15.61 -22.87
N VAL A 105 2.14 -15.71 -21.71
CA VAL A 105 1.47 -15.53 -20.41
C VAL A 105 0.87 -14.14 -20.31
N MET A 106 1.59 -13.10 -20.77
CA MET A 106 1.09 -11.72 -20.71
C MET A 106 -0.17 -11.48 -21.55
N GLN A 107 -0.26 -12.06 -22.74
CA GLN A 107 -1.47 -11.97 -23.57
C GLN A 107 -2.67 -12.68 -22.92
N GLN A 108 -2.43 -13.78 -22.19
CA GLN A 108 -3.48 -14.46 -21.41
C GLN A 108 -3.92 -13.66 -20.18
N ILE A 109 -2.96 -13.03 -19.49
CA ILE A 109 -3.24 -12.11 -18.37
C ILE A 109 -4.10 -10.94 -18.84
N LEU A 110 -3.73 -10.29 -19.96
CA LEU A 110 -4.50 -9.19 -20.53
C LEU A 110 -5.93 -9.60 -20.90
N LEU A 111 -6.07 -10.74 -21.59
CA LEU A 111 -7.39 -11.27 -21.92
C LEU A 111 -8.23 -11.50 -20.65
N LEU A 112 -7.61 -12.02 -19.59
CA LEU A 112 -8.29 -12.25 -18.32
C LEU A 112 -8.71 -10.91 -17.68
N HIS A 113 -7.84 -9.91 -17.62
CA HIS A 113 -8.21 -8.59 -17.10
C HIS A 113 -9.37 -7.97 -17.88
N ASN A 114 -9.31 -7.98 -19.22
CA ASN A 114 -10.36 -7.44 -20.06
C ASN A 114 -11.71 -8.13 -19.79
N GLN A 115 -11.74 -9.46 -19.64
CA GLN A 115 -12.96 -10.19 -19.26
C GLN A 115 -13.57 -9.74 -17.93
N TYR A 116 -12.74 -9.43 -16.93
CA TYR A 116 -13.23 -8.95 -15.63
C TYR A 116 -13.64 -7.47 -15.68
N MET A 117 -12.95 -6.65 -16.48
CA MET A 117 -13.33 -5.26 -16.74
C MET A 117 -14.68 -5.17 -17.45
N ASP A 118 -14.95 -6.03 -18.43
CA ASP A 118 -16.25 -6.14 -19.11
C ASP A 118 -17.39 -6.52 -18.13
N MET A 119 -17.05 -7.17 -17.01
CA MET A 119 -17.99 -7.50 -15.94
C MET A 119 -18.14 -6.38 -14.89
N GLY A 120 -17.41 -5.26 -15.02
CA GLY A 120 -17.41 -4.14 -14.10
C GLY A 120 -16.46 -4.30 -12.90
N TYR A 121 -15.53 -5.24 -12.94
CA TYR A 121 -14.46 -5.33 -11.93
C TYR A 121 -13.23 -4.55 -12.36
N THR A 122 -12.49 -4.05 -11.38
CA THR A 122 -11.27 -3.27 -11.63
C THR A 122 -10.06 -4.16 -11.96
N SER A 123 -10.07 -5.45 -11.61
CA SER A 123 -9.05 -6.39 -12.08
C SER A 123 -9.50 -7.84 -11.99
N ALA A 124 -8.75 -8.71 -12.67
CA ALA A 124 -8.88 -10.15 -12.48
C ALA A 124 -8.46 -10.54 -11.05
N PRO A 125 -9.15 -11.51 -10.41
CA PRO A 125 -8.79 -11.97 -9.07
C PRO A 125 -7.40 -12.60 -9.01
N ASP A 126 -6.62 -12.29 -7.97
CA ASP A 126 -5.28 -12.85 -7.73
C ASP A 126 -5.21 -14.37 -7.84
N GLY A 127 -6.23 -15.09 -7.37
CA GLY A 127 -6.26 -16.56 -7.44
C GLY A 127 -6.31 -17.07 -8.89
N LYS A 128 -6.94 -16.33 -9.80
CA LYS A 128 -6.96 -16.63 -11.23
C LYS A 128 -5.64 -16.23 -11.89
N LEU A 129 -5.11 -15.06 -11.54
CA LEU A 129 -3.80 -14.60 -12.03
C LEU A 129 -2.67 -15.55 -11.63
N THR A 130 -2.63 -15.98 -10.37
CA THR A 130 -1.64 -16.94 -9.84
C THR A 130 -1.73 -18.30 -10.53
N HIS A 131 -2.94 -18.73 -10.92
CA HIS A 131 -3.11 -19.97 -11.68
C HIS A 131 -2.54 -19.84 -13.10
N THR A 132 -2.66 -18.66 -13.72
CA THR A 132 -2.10 -18.37 -15.06
C THR A 132 -0.58 -18.19 -15.02
N ASP A 133 -0.08 -17.46 -14.01
CA ASP A 133 1.34 -17.23 -13.78
C ASP A 133 1.68 -17.36 -12.30
N PHE A 134 2.30 -18.48 -11.92
CA PHE A 134 2.76 -18.64 -10.55
C PHE A 134 3.89 -17.66 -10.17
N ALA A 135 4.62 -17.10 -11.16
CA ALA A 135 5.66 -16.12 -10.90
C ALA A 135 5.10 -14.77 -10.42
N TYR A 136 3.84 -14.44 -10.76
CA TYR A 136 3.11 -13.27 -10.23
C TYR A 136 3.05 -13.31 -8.70
N ALA A 137 2.63 -14.44 -8.15
CA ALA A 137 2.55 -14.66 -6.70
C ALA A 137 3.89 -14.47 -5.97
N LEU A 138 4.99 -14.92 -6.59
CA LEU A 138 6.33 -14.80 -6.01
C LEU A 138 6.87 -13.38 -6.09
N GLN A 139 6.61 -12.66 -7.18
CA GLN A 139 7.06 -11.27 -7.37
C GLN A 139 6.38 -10.33 -6.39
N ALA A 140 5.05 -10.46 -6.25
CA ALA A 140 4.23 -9.70 -5.32
C ALA A 140 4.75 -9.77 -3.86
N ALA A 141 5.25 -10.93 -3.44
CA ALA A 141 5.73 -11.16 -2.08
C ALA A 141 7.10 -10.51 -1.77
N VAL A 142 7.94 -10.27 -2.80
CA VAL A 142 9.35 -9.90 -2.64
C VAL A 142 9.67 -8.49 -3.12
N ASN A 143 8.89 -7.91 -4.03
CA ASN A 143 9.20 -6.62 -4.65
C ASN A 143 8.93 -5.44 -3.69
N LEU A 144 9.96 -4.89 -3.05
CA LEU A 144 9.83 -3.73 -2.16
C LEU A 144 9.68 -2.41 -2.93
N GLY A 145 9.97 -2.41 -4.23
CA GLY A 145 10.04 -1.23 -5.08
C GLY A 145 8.73 -0.44 -5.23
N HIS A 146 7.57 -1.01 -4.86
CA HIS A 146 6.29 -0.30 -4.94
C HIS A 146 6.03 0.66 -3.77
N PHE A 147 6.80 0.55 -2.67
CA PHE A 147 6.51 1.28 -1.44
C PHE A 147 7.44 2.46 -1.25
N TYR A 148 7.02 3.43 -0.45
CA TYR A 148 7.96 4.37 0.14
C TYR A 148 8.78 3.64 1.20
N GLU A 149 10.04 4.05 1.37
CA GLU A 149 10.73 3.66 2.58
C GLU A 149 10.20 4.47 3.75
N TYR A 150 9.49 3.77 4.62
CA TYR A 150 8.90 4.34 5.82
C TYR A 150 9.97 5.00 6.73
N ASP A 151 9.63 6.15 7.31
CA ASP A 151 10.51 7.02 8.12
C ASP A 151 11.75 7.56 7.39
N LYS A 152 11.74 7.61 6.05
CA LYS A 152 12.80 8.23 5.25
C LYS A 152 12.31 9.52 4.62
N THR A 153 13.15 10.56 4.69
CA THR A 153 12.88 11.85 4.04
C THR A 153 12.87 11.72 2.52
N PHE A 154 12.32 12.70 1.80
CA PHE A 154 12.33 12.74 0.34
C PHE A 154 13.72 12.48 -0.26
N GLN A 155 14.74 13.19 0.20
CA GLN A 155 16.12 12.98 -0.26
C GLN A 155 16.62 11.56 0.02
N GLN A 156 16.25 10.99 1.17
CA GLN A 156 16.68 9.63 1.54
C GLN A 156 16.02 8.55 0.69
N GLN A 157 14.85 8.79 0.09
CA GLN A 157 14.24 7.86 -0.87
C GLN A 157 15.17 7.66 -2.08
N LEU A 158 15.89 8.71 -2.51
CA LEU A 158 16.79 8.67 -3.67
C LEU A 158 18.23 8.27 -3.35
N ARG A 159 18.55 7.83 -2.13
CA ARG A 159 19.94 7.50 -1.75
C ARG A 159 20.54 6.33 -2.53
N HIS A 160 19.68 5.48 -3.10
CA HIS A 160 20.09 4.31 -3.89
C HIS A 160 20.18 4.62 -5.38
N PHE A 161 19.92 5.87 -5.78
CA PHE A 161 20.03 6.28 -7.17
C PHE A 161 21.46 6.02 -7.68
N ASN A 162 21.53 5.52 -8.90
CA ASN A 162 22.76 5.12 -9.55
C ASN A 162 22.76 5.67 -10.98
N LYS A 163 23.48 6.77 -11.19
CA LYS A 163 23.59 7.47 -12.47
C LYS A 163 24.04 6.52 -13.58
N GLU A 164 24.97 5.61 -13.29
CA GLU A 164 25.51 4.66 -14.26
C GLU A 164 24.43 3.69 -14.81
N PHE A 165 23.37 3.41 -14.05
CA PHE A 165 22.28 2.55 -14.53
C PHE A 165 21.58 3.10 -15.77
N ILE A 166 21.53 4.42 -15.95
CA ILE A 166 20.92 5.07 -17.12
C ILE A 166 21.51 4.52 -18.42
N ARG A 167 22.84 4.43 -18.49
CA ARG A 167 23.55 3.92 -19.67
C ARG A 167 23.70 2.41 -19.66
N GLN A 168 23.82 1.78 -18.50
CA GLN A 168 23.92 0.32 -18.42
C GLN A 168 22.63 -0.40 -18.84
N CYS A 169 21.45 0.20 -18.61
CA CYS A 169 20.17 -0.31 -19.09
C CYS A 169 20.07 -0.40 -20.62
N GLN A 170 20.94 0.29 -21.36
CA GLN A 170 21.02 0.20 -22.83
C GLN A 170 21.68 -1.11 -23.29
N ASN A 171 22.32 -1.85 -22.37
CA ASN A 171 22.81 -3.20 -22.61
C ASN A 171 21.76 -4.22 -22.12
N PRO A 172 21.09 -4.96 -23.04
CA PRO A 172 20.05 -5.92 -22.67
C PRO A 172 20.48 -6.98 -21.65
N SER A 173 21.77 -7.36 -21.63
CA SER A 173 22.29 -8.36 -20.71
C SER A 173 22.32 -7.89 -19.25
N LEU A 174 22.32 -6.57 -19.01
CA LEU A 174 22.39 -5.97 -17.67
C LEU A 174 21.02 -5.62 -17.10
N VAL A 175 20.00 -5.47 -17.95
CA VAL A 175 18.66 -5.02 -17.54
C VAL A 175 18.11 -5.87 -16.40
N ARG A 176 18.19 -7.20 -16.50
CA ARG A 176 17.66 -8.11 -15.46
C ARG A 176 18.34 -7.93 -14.10
N SER A 177 19.67 -7.74 -14.07
CA SER A 177 20.40 -7.53 -12.82
C SER A 177 20.11 -6.16 -12.22
N ILE A 178 20.00 -5.12 -13.05
CA ILE A 178 19.69 -3.76 -12.61
C ILE A 178 18.28 -3.72 -11.99
N PHE A 179 17.27 -4.28 -12.67
CA PHE A 179 15.92 -4.35 -12.12
C PHE A 179 15.85 -5.14 -10.80
N LYS A 180 16.65 -6.21 -10.67
CA LYS A 180 16.74 -6.94 -9.40
C LYS A 180 17.25 -6.05 -8.25
N GLU A 181 18.22 -5.17 -8.51
CA GLU A 181 18.73 -4.23 -7.52
C GLU A 181 17.71 -3.13 -7.22
N LEU A 182 17.13 -2.53 -8.26
CA LEU A 182 16.12 -1.47 -8.15
C LEU A 182 14.88 -1.94 -7.38
N ASN A 183 14.40 -3.19 -7.59
CA ASN A 183 13.28 -3.78 -6.85
C ASN A 183 13.53 -3.89 -5.32
N GLY A 184 14.79 -3.76 -4.88
CA GLY A 184 15.17 -3.68 -3.47
C GLY A 184 15.14 -2.27 -2.88
N THR A 185 14.74 -1.26 -3.65
CA THR A 185 14.75 0.16 -3.25
C THR A 185 13.35 0.65 -2.82
N ASN A 186 12.76 1.63 -3.51
CA ASN A 186 11.45 2.23 -3.24
C ASN A 186 10.84 2.85 -4.50
N ALA A 187 9.56 3.21 -4.45
CA ALA A 187 8.79 3.70 -5.60
C ALA A 187 9.39 4.96 -6.24
N ILE A 188 9.79 5.93 -5.41
CA ILE A 188 10.39 7.17 -5.90
C ILE A 188 11.71 6.88 -6.64
N ASN A 189 12.57 6.02 -6.08
CA ASN A 189 13.84 5.66 -6.71
C ASN A 189 13.65 4.81 -7.97
N MET A 190 12.67 3.90 -7.98
CA MET A 190 12.27 3.14 -9.16
C MET A 190 11.85 4.09 -10.29
N TYR A 191 10.88 4.97 -10.01
CA TYR A 191 10.39 5.96 -10.97
C TYR A 191 11.53 6.80 -11.52
N VAL A 192 12.29 7.49 -10.66
CA VAL A 192 13.34 8.43 -11.13
C VAL A 192 14.45 7.72 -11.92
N SER A 193 14.85 6.51 -11.50
CA SER A 193 15.90 5.77 -12.21
C SER A 193 15.45 5.34 -13.61
N LEU A 194 14.24 4.81 -13.74
CA LEU A 194 13.70 4.32 -15.01
C LEU A 194 13.27 5.46 -15.93
N HIS A 195 12.71 6.53 -15.36
CA HIS A 195 12.36 7.75 -16.09
C HIS A 195 13.61 8.44 -16.66
N ALA A 196 14.72 8.48 -15.90
CA ALA A 196 15.99 9.00 -16.43
C ALA A 196 16.55 8.15 -17.59
N VAL A 197 16.34 6.82 -17.59
CA VAL A 197 16.64 5.96 -18.77
C VAL A 197 15.79 6.37 -19.95
N ALA A 198 14.48 6.59 -19.75
CA ALA A 198 13.56 6.99 -20.81
C ALA A 198 13.92 8.35 -21.43
N ILE A 199 14.18 9.36 -20.60
CA ILE A 199 14.67 10.68 -21.04
C ILE A 199 15.93 10.52 -21.89
N ASP A 200 16.91 9.78 -21.39
CA ASP A 200 18.20 9.62 -22.08
C ASP A 200 18.09 8.91 -23.44
N LEU A 201 17.18 7.93 -23.56
CA LEU A 201 16.86 7.27 -24.82
C LEU A 201 16.13 8.20 -25.78
N ALA A 202 15.19 9.02 -25.29
CA ALA A 202 14.47 10.00 -26.09
C ALA A 202 15.40 11.09 -26.63
N GLU A 203 16.33 11.60 -25.82
CA GLU A 203 17.35 12.56 -26.27
C GLU A 203 18.25 11.98 -27.37
N GLN A 204 18.66 10.71 -27.24
CA GLN A 204 19.44 10.04 -28.28
C GLN A 204 18.66 9.86 -29.57
N SER A 205 17.37 9.48 -29.46
CA SER A 205 16.47 9.40 -30.60
C SER A 205 16.37 10.74 -31.34
N GLY A 206 16.15 11.84 -30.61
CA GLY A 206 16.08 13.18 -31.18
C GLY A 206 17.35 13.56 -31.97
N ARG A 207 18.54 13.29 -31.42
CA ARG A 207 19.82 13.56 -32.12
C ARG A 207 19.96 12.76 -33.41
N LEU A 208 19.58 11.49 -33.38
CA LEU A 208 19.77 10.57 -34.50
C LEU A 208 18.68 10.69 -35.55
N ALA A 209 17.52 11.30 -35.27
CA ALA A 209 16.38 11.26 -36.17
C ALA A 209 16.66 11.82 -37.58
N LYS A 210 17.60 12.76 -37.73
CA LYS A 210 18.01 13.33 -39.04
C LYS A 210 19.05 12.48 -39.78
N THR A 211 19.89 11.73 -39.05
CA THR A 211 21.06 11.05 -39.61
C THR A 211 20.89 9.53 -39.68
N ASN A 212 20.17 8.95 -38.72
CA ASN A 212 19.83 7.53 -38.62
C ASN A 212 18.40 7.34 -38.08
N PRO A 213 17.36 7.59 -38.89
CA PRO A 213 15.96 7.56 -38.45
C PRO A 213 15.49 6.17 -37.96
N GLU A 214 16.03 5.08 -38.50
CA GLU A 214 15.66 3.72 -38.06
C GLU A 214 16.16 3.42 -36.64
N GLU A 215 17.39 3.82 -36.32
CA GLU A 215 17.92 3.70 -34.95
C GLU A 215 17.18 4.64 -33.99
N ALA A 216 16.88 5.87 -34.44
CA ALA A 216 16.12 6.83 -33.66
C ALA A 216 14.72 6.30 -33.31
N LYS A 217 14.04 5.66 -34.26
CA LYS A 217 12.74 5.00 -34.04
C LYS A 217 12.81 3.97 -32.92
N VAL A 218 13.80 3.09 -32.95
CA VAL A 218 13.99 2.03 -31.93
C VAL A 218 14.26 2.63 -30.56
N LEU A 219 15.10 3.66 -30.49
CA LEU A 219 15.41 4.35 -29.22
C LEU A 219 14.17 5.02 -28.62
N LEU A 220 13.32 5.66 -29.43
CA LEU A 220 12.10 6.27 -28.94
C LEU A 220 11.09 5.24 -28.44
N PHE A 221 10.96 4.11 -29.14
CA PHE A 221 10.16 2.98 -28.69
C PHE A 221 10.61 2.50 -27.30
N TYR A 222 11.91 2.28 -27.09
CA TYR A 222 12.42 1.88 -25.78
C TYR A 222 12.27 2.98 -24.73
N ALA A 223 12.37 4.26 -25.10
CA ALA A 223 12.10 5.36 -24.18
C ALA A 223 10.69 5.23 -23.57
N PHE A 224 9.67 5.01 -24.40
CA PHE A 224 8.28 4.83 -23.94
C PHE A 224 8.07 3.53 -23.17
N LEU A 225 8.73 2.44 -23.56
CA LEU A 225 8.65 1.18 -22.83
C LEU A 225 9.26 1.26 -21.42
N PHE A 226 10.40 1.94 -21.27
CA PHE A 226 10.99 2.20 -19.95
C PHE A 226 10.17 3.22 -19.15
N ASN A 227 9.58 4.22 -19.81
CA ASN A 227 8.74 5.21 -19.15
C ASN A 227 7.43 4.59 -18.61
N GLY A 228 6.77 3.69 -19.34
CA GLY A 228 5.60 2.99 -18.83
C GLY A 228 5.90 2.17 -17.57
N PHE A 229 7.11 1.59 -17.50
CA PHE A 229 7.61 0.98 -16.27
C PHE A 229 7.85 1.99 -15.14
N ALA A 230 8.41 3.16 -15.48
CA ALA A 230 8.63 4.22 -14.49
C ALA A 230 7.30 4.74 -13.94
N ASP A 231 6.34 5.01 -14.81
CA ASP A 231 5.05 5.61 -14.50
C ASP A 231 4.20 4.71 -13.62
N HIS A 232 4.29 3.39 -13.76
CA HIS A 232 3.71 2.45 -12.80
C HIS A 232 4.15 2.77 -11.35
N PHE A 233 5.45 2.95 -11.11
CA PHE A 233 5.95 3.32 -9.78
C PHE A 233 5.64 4.77 -9.39
N LEU A 234 5.45 5.66 -10.37
CA LEU A 234 4.95 7.01 -10.11
C LEU A 234 3.50 6.97 -9.62
N GLU A 235 2.67 6.12 -10.19
CA GLU A 235 1.28 5.90 -9.79
C GLU A 235 1.23 5.33 -8.37
N ASP A 236 2.06 4.32 -8.06
CA ASP A 236 2.22 3.77 -6.71
C ASP A 236 2.56 4.83 -5.65
N CYS A 237 3.25 5.90 -6.04
CA CYS A 237 3.62 6.97 -5.13
C CYS A 237 2.41 7.71 -4.54
N PHE A 238 1.23 7.60 -5.14
CA PHE A 238 0.01 8.25 -4.66
C PHE A 238 -0.82 7.37 -3.73
N ALA A 239 -0.57 6.07 -3.66
CA ALA A 239 -1.37 5.15 -2.86
C ALA A 239 -1.04 5.24 -1.36
N ALA A 240 -2.05 5.55 -0.54
CA ALA A 240 -1.87 5.75 0.90
C ALA A 240 -1.28 4.53 1.64
N GLY A 241 -1.68 3.32 1.28
CA GLY A 241 -1.11 2.06 1.79
C GLY A 241 0.38 1.92 1.50
N HIS A 242 0.89 2.55 0.44
CA HIS A 242 2.29 2.49 0.04
C HIS A 242 3.17 3.51 0.78
N LEU A 243 2.56 4.57 1.31
CA LEU A 243 3.23 5.60 2.13
C LEU A 243 3.41 5.16 3.59
N VAL A 244 2.39 4.48 4.12
CA VAL A 244 2.29 4.21 5.57
C VAL A 244 2.86 2.86 5.98
N VAL A 245 3.20 1.95 5.07
CA VAL A 245 3.63 0.59 5.44
C VAL A 245 5.15 0.49 5.57
N ARG A 246 5.62 -0.17 6.64
CA ARG A 246 7.05 -0.43 6.87
C ARG A 246 7.38 -1.82 6.37
N ARG A 247 7.71 -1.97 5.08
CA ARG A 247 7.97 -3.28 4.47
C ARG A 247 9.40 -3.74 4.73
N THR A 248 9.53 -4.99 5.15
CA THR A 248 10.78 -5.78 5.12
C THR A 248 10.43 -7.12 4.49
N SER A 249 11.38 -7.86 3.93
CA SER A 249 11.09 -9.18 3.31
C SER A 249 10.48 -10.20 4.29
N PHE A 250 10.68 -10.02 5.60
CA PHE A 250 10.03 -10.82 6.64
C PHE A 250 8.65 -10.26 7.03
N ALA A 251 8.43 -8.95 6.86
CA ALA A 251 7.19 -8.26 7.16
C ALA A 251 6.22 -8.17 5.97
N SER A 252 6.62 -8.58 4.76
CA SER A 252 5.70 -8.74 3.62
C SER A 252 4.76 -9.95 3.79
N ILE A 253 5.11 -10.87 4.69
CA ILE A 253 4.37 -12.10 5.01
C ILE A 253 3.55 -11.95 6.31
N THR A 254 3.60 -10.77 6.96
CA THR A 254 2.82 -10.47 8.19
C THR A 254 2.02 -9.18 8.04
N ASN A 255 1.11 -8.91 8.98
CA ASN A 255 0.38 -7.70 9.43
C ASN A 255 0.45 -6.33 8.70
N ASN A 256 1.46 -6.09 7.88
CA ASN A 256 1.55 -4.96 6.96
C ASN A 256 0.49 -4.98 5.86
N LYS A 257 0.01 -6.16 5.41
CA LYS A 257 -1.06 -6.21 4.41
C LYS A 257 -2.38 -5.61 4.94
N ALA A 258 -2.77 -5.97 6.16
CA ALA A 258 -3.98 -5.40 6.74
C ALA A 258 -3.88 -3.87 6.85
N LEU A 259 -2.69 -3.35 7.21
CA LEU A 259 -2.42 -1.93 7.27
C LEU A 259 -2.42 -1.25 5.89
N HIS A 260 -1.86 -1.92 4.89
CA HIS A 260 -1.89 -1.50 3.49
C HIS A 260 -3.33 -1.31 3.01
N ASP A 261 -4.13 -2.39 3.08
CA ASP A 261 -5.52 -2.39 2.61
C ASP A 261 -6.35 -1.35 3.36
N PHE A 262 -6.16 -1.25 4.69
CA PHE A 262 -6.86 -0.27 5.52
C PHE A 262 -6.60 1.16 5.06
N TYR A 263 -5.35 1.54 4.81
CA TYR A 263 -5.05 2.92 4.40
C TYR A 263 -5.33 3.18 2.93
N ASN A 264 -5.43 2.17 2.06
CA ASN A 264 -5.94 2.36 0.71
C ASN A 264 -7.43 2.70 0.69
N ASP A 265 -8.21 2.05 1.56
CA ASP A 265 -9.66 2.25 1.69
C ASP A 265 -9.99 3.53 2.50
N GLU A 266 -9.40 3.65 3.69
CA GLU A 266 -9.64 4.81 4.55
C GLU A 266 -8.84 6.03 4.12
N GLY A 267 -7.73 5.87 3.41
CA GLY A 267 -6.85 6.98 3.04
C GLY A 267 -6.03 7.59 4.19
N CYS A 268 -5.09 8.45 3.85
CA CYS A 268 -4.30 9.24 4.79
C CYS A 268 -4.11 10.69 4.33
N THR A 269 -4.00 11.62 5.28
CA THR A 269 -3.71 13.03 4.95
C THR A 269 -2.26 13.17 4.52
N VAL A 270 -2.03 13.83 3.39
CA VAL A 270 -0.72 14.04 2.79
C VAL A 270 -0.55 15.50 2.34
N VAL A 271 0.69 15.87 2.04
CA VAL A 271 1.05 17.17 1.44
C VAL A 271 2.03 16.95 0.31
N ASN A 272 1.93 17.71 -0.80
CA ASN A 272 2.88 17.67 -1.91
C ASN A 272 3.74 18.96 -1.96
N ARG A 273 4.64 19.07 -2.94
CA ARG A 273 5.51 20.26 -3.08
C ARG A 273 4.84 21.46 -3.75
N GLU A 274 3.61 21.31 -4.23
CA GLU A 274 2.73 22.43 -4.61
C GLU A 274 1.95 23.00 -3.40
N ALA A 275 2.21 22.48 -2.20
CA ALA A 275 1.54 22.83 -0.95
C ALA A 275 0.06 22.41 -0.87
N ASP A 276 -0.38 21.53 -1.77
CA ASP A 276 -1.70 20.91 -1.67
C ASP A 276 -1.75 19.97 -0.46
N ILE A 277 -2.86 20.00 0.28
CA ILE A 277 -3.16 19.04 1.34
C ILE A 277 -4.45 18.32 0.98
N TRP A 278 -4.41 17.00 0.93
CA TRP A 278 -5.59 16.18 0.64
C TRP A 278 -5.54 14.85 1.39
N ARG A 279 -6.62 14.07 1.29
CA ARG A 279 -6.66 12.68 1.76
C ARG A 279 -6.35 11.78 0.57
N ALA A 280 -5.15 11.21 0.54
CA ALA A 280 -4.79 10.23 -0.47
C ALA A 280 -5.45 8.89 -0.12
N TYR A 281 -6.01 8.22 -1.13
CA TYR A 281 -6.51 6.85 -1.05
C TYR A 281 -5.58 5.94 -1.85
N GLY A 282 -5.95 4.69 -2.10
CA GLY A 282 -5.14 3.79 -2.94
C GLY A 282 -6.00 2.84 -3.75
N ASP A 283 -5.58 1.58 -3.82
CA ASP A 283 -6.14 0.60 -4.75
C ASP A 283 -7.64 0.42 -4.57
N LYS A 284 -8.34 0.32 -5.71
CA LYS A 284 -9.80 0.20 -5.78
C LYS A 284 -10.53 1.44 -5.27
N ALA A 285 -9.83 2.57 -5.08
CA ALA A 285 -10.42 3.85 -4.74
C ALA A 285 -10.11 4.93 -5.78
N PHE A 286 -9.47 4.58 -6.90
CA PHE A 286 -9.25 5.54 -7.98
C PHE A 286 -10.59 6.06 -8.50
N ASN A 287 -10.68 7.39 -8.62
CA ASN A 287 -11.85 8.09 -9.13
C ASN A 287 -13.17 7.83 -8.36
N HIS A 288 -13.08 7.40 -7.10
CA HIS A 288 -14.25 7.29 -6.23
C HIS A 288 -14.64 8.67 -5.71
N THR A 289 -15.91 9.03 -5.85
CA THR A 289 -16.39 10.37 -5.45
C THR A 289 -16.51 10.57 -3.95
N HIS A 290 -16.26 9.54 -3.11
CA HIS A 290 -16.28 9.59 -1.64
C HIS A 290 -17.40 10.47 -1.06
N ASP A 291 -18.63 10.29 -1.53
CA ASP A 291 -19.82 11.05 -1.13
C ASP A 291 -19.70 12.58 -1.30
N ALA A 292 -18.94 13.04 -2.30
CA ALA A 292 -18.70 14.46 -2.59
C ALA A 292 -19.97 15.30 -2.84
N TRP A 293 -21.14 14.69 -3.01
CA TRP A 293 -22.42 15.38 -3.10
C TRP A 293 -22.99 15.73 -1.72
N GLU A 294 -22.61 15.03 -0.63
CA GLU A 294 -23.15 15.27 0.72
C GLU A 294 -22.79 16.66 1.26
N LYS A 295 -21.67 17.23 0.81
CA LYS A 295 -21.24 18.59 1.17
C LYS A 295 -22.03 19.68 0.43
N ASP A 296 -22.73 19.35 -0.65
CA ASP A 296 -23.43 20.32 -1.47
C ASP A 296 -24.80 20.65 -0.87
N THR A 297 -25.03 21.93 -0.61
CA THR A 297 -26.28 22.41 0.02
C THR A 297 -27.42 22.63 -0.98
N SER A 298 -27.20 22.36 -2.26
CA SER A 298 -28.22 22.45 -3.31
C SER A 298 -27.97 21.46 -4.43
N LEU A 299 -29.04 20.94 -5.04
CA LEU A 299 -28.96 20.01 -6.17
C LEU A 299 -28.22 20.60 -7.39
N LEU A 300 -28.25 21.93 -7.56
CA LEU A 300 -27.55 22.62 -8.66
C LEU A 300 -26.04 22.76 -8.43
N ALA A 301 -25.57 22.54 -7.20
CA ALA A 301 -24.16 22.58 -6.86
C ALA A 301 -23.47 21.23 -7.09
N ILE A 302 -24.25 20.13 -7.17
CA ILE A 302 -23.72 18.79 -7.44
C ILE A 302 -23.09 18.77 -8.82
N LYS A 303 -21.78 18.51 -8.87
CA LYS A 303 -21.01 18.33 -10.09
C LYS A 303 -20.51 16.90 -10.18
N HIS A 304 -20.87 16.21 -11.26
CA HIS A 304 -20.26 14.94 -11.64
C HIS A 304 -19.13 15.25 -12.62
N GLN A 305 -17.91 15.31 -12.12
CA GLN A 305 -16.72 15.36 -12.97
C GLN A 305 -16.40 13.94 -13.43
N GLU A 306 -15.78 13.82 -14.60
CA GLU A 306 -15.30 12.54 -15.11
C GLU A 306 -14.21 11.96 -14.19
N TYR A 307 -13.30 12.82 -13.71
CA TYR A 307 -12.25 12.48 -12.75
C TYR A 307 -12.36 13.35 -11.49
N THR A 308 -12.18 12.76 -10.30
CA THR A 308 -12.02 13.55 -9.06
C THR A 308 -10.71 14.35 -9.06
N ASP A 309 -10.59 15.35 -8.20
CA ASP A 309 -9.36 16.13 -8.03
C ASP A 309 -8.17 15.25 -7.61
N GLU A 310 -8.40 14.16 -6.88
CA GLU A 310 -7.38 13.16 -6.56
C GLU A 310 -6.93 12.39 -7.81
N ALA A 311 -7.88 11.87 -8.59
CA ALA A 311 -7.59 11.13 -9.80
C ALA A 311 -6.86 11.99 -10.84
N ASP A 312 -7.32 13.23 -11.06
CA ASP A 312 -6.72 14.17 -12.00
C ASP A 312 -5.27 14.50 -11.62
N ARG A 313 -4.94 14.57 -10.33
CA ARG A 313 -3.57 14.81 -9.86
C ARG A 313 -2.62 13.68 -10.28
N ILE A 314 -3.07 12.43 -10.22
CA ILE A 314 -2.27 11.27 -10.61
C ILE A 314 -2.09 11.26 -12.13
N ILE A 315 -3.18 11.45 -12.89
CA ILE A 315 -3.15 11.58 -14.35
C ILE A 315 -2.20 12.71 -14.78
N LYS A 316 -2.26 13.86 -14.09
CA LYS A 316 -1.37 14.99 -14.34
C LYS A 316 0.10 14.66 -14.06
N ALA A 317 0.41 13.86 -13.05
CA ALA A 317 1.78 13.45 -12.77
C ALA A 317 2.35 12.56 -13.89
N VAL A 318 1.58 11.58 -14.35
CA VAL A 318 1.96 10.71 -15.48
C VAL A 318 2.04 11.52 -16.78
N HIS A 319 1.13 12.47 -16.98
CA HIS A 319 1.18 13.39 -18.12
C HIS A 319 2.47 14.24 -18.13
N LEU A 320 2.92 14.74 -16.97
CA LEU A 320 4.18 15.46 -16.85
C LEU A 320 5.39 14.56 -17.15
N SER A 321 5.37 13.32 -16.66
CA SER A 321 6.41 12.31 -16.97
C SER A 321 6.50 12.06 -18.49
N LEU A 322 5.36 11.81 -19.13
CA LEU A 322 5.27 11.68 -20.59
C LEU A 322 5.75 12.93 -21.34
N SER A 323 5.40 14.12 -20.83
CA SER A 323 5.84 15.40 -21.38
C SER A 323 7.36 15.57 -21.31
N ASP A 324 8.02 15.11 -20.24
CA ASP A 324 9.48 15.14 -20.13
C ASP A 324 10.15 14.28 -21.22
N VAL A 325 9.61 13.09 -21.51
CA VAL A 325 10.11 12.21 -22.58
C VAL A 325 9.94 12.87 -23.96
N TRP A 326 8.77 13.47 -24.23
CA TRP A 326 8.53 14.25 -25.45
C TRP A 326 9.51 15.43 -25.58
N ASN A 327 9.64 16.24 -24.52
CA ASN A 327 10.50 17.41 -24.51
C ASN A 327 11.97 17.04 -24.71
N ALA A 328 12.42 15.94 -24.12
CA ALA A 328 13.75 15.38 -24.32
C ALA A 328 14.03 15.03 -25.78
N PHE A 329 13.09 14.36 -26.45
CA PHE A 329 13.18 14.09 -27.89
C PHE A 329 13.23 15.38 -28.70
N GLU A 330 12.28 16.28 -28.46
CA GLU A 330 12.09 17.50 -29.25
C GLU A 330 13.24 18.48 -29.12
N GLN A 331 13.71 18.76 -27.91
CA GLN A 331 14.83 19.66 -27.68
C GLN A 331 16.11 19.14 -28.34
N SER A 332 16.35 17.83 -28.23
CA SER A 332 17.52 17.18 -28.82
C SER A 332 17.47 17.10 -30.35
N TYR A 333 16.26 17.01 -30.94
CA TYR A 333 16.05 17.09 -32.38
C TYR A 333 16.24 18.52 -32.93
N SER A 334 15.69 19.50 -32.23
CA SER A 334 15.60 20.90 -32.67
C SER A 334 16.85 21.73 -32.35
N ASN A 335 17.64 21.34 -31.34
CA ASN A 335 18.85 22.04 -30.91
C ASN A 335 20.06 21.11 -30.83
N GLU A 336 21.00 21.24 -31.77
CA GLU A 336 22.25 20.46 -31.80
C GLU A 336 23.15 20.70 -30.58
N ASN A 337 23.00 21.83 -29.88
CA ASN A 337 23.75 22.16 -28.67
C ASN A 337 22.99 21.79 -27.38
N HIS A 338 21.89 21.03 -27.46
CA HIS A 338 21.17 20.53 -26.29
C HIS A 338 22.08 19.72 -25.39
N ILE A 339 22.10 20.03 -24.09
CA ILE A 339 22.90 19.31 -23.10
C ILE A 339 22.04 18.17 -22.54
N PRO A 340 22.45 16.91 -22.72
CA PRO A 340 21.69 15.75 -22.25
C PRO A 340 21.42 15.79 -20.74
N PHE A 341 20.24 15.37 -20.30
CA PHE A 341 19.88 15.27 -18.88
C PHE A 341 20.89 14.45 -18.09
N TYR A 342 21.38 13.34 -18.64
CA TYR A 342 22.44 12.52 -18.06
C TYR A 342 23.69 13.34 -17.66
N ASN A 343 24.05 14.35 -18.46
CA ASN A 343 25.21 15.20 -18.22
C ASN A 343 24.92 16.30 -17.18
N LEU A 344 23.66 16.63 -16.93
CA LEU A 344 23.26 17.60 -15.92
C LEU A 344 23.23 17.00 -14.50
N ILE A 345 23.02 15.69 -14.37
CA ILE A 345 23.04 15.00 -13.08
C ILE A 345 24.45 15.13 -12.45
N PRO A 346 24.59 15.68 -11.23
CA PRO A 346 25.87 15.81 -10.56
C PRO A 346 26.58 14.46 -10.36
N ASP A 347 27.91 14.43 -10.50
CA ASP A 347 28.69 13.21 -10.19
C ASP A 347 28.82 12.97 -8.67
N ASP A 348 28.74 14.03 -7.85
CA ASP A 348 28.67 13.88 -6.40
C ASP A 348 27.30 13.32 -6.00
N LYS A 349 27.30 12.06 -5.55
CA LYS A 349 26.10 11.36 -5.05
C LYS A 349 25.34 12.11 -3.96
N LYS A 350 25.99 13.00 -3.20
CA LYS A 350 25.31 13.79 -2.16
C LYS A 350 24.41 14.88 -2.74
N LEU A 351 24.70 15.36 -3.95
CA LEU A 351 23.94 16.42 -4.62
C LEU A 351 22.82 15.87 -5.51
N GLN A 352 22.88 14.58 -5.86
CA GLN A 352 21.93 13.94 -6.75
C GLN A 352 20.48 13.98 -6.24
N PRO A 353 20.16 13.70 -4.96
CA PRO A 353 18.77 13.70 -4.50
C PRO A 353 18.06 15.05 -4.70
N ASP A 354 18.67 16.15 -4.26
CA ASP A 354 18.08 17.49 -4.39
C ASP A 354 17.98 17.91 -5.86
N PHE A 355 18.99 17.58 -6.68
CA PHE A 355 18.93 17.81 -8.13
C PHE A 355 17.75 17.07 -8.77
N LEU A 356 17.60 15.78 -8.51
CA LEU A 356 16.54 14.95 -9.11
C LEU A 356 15.15 15.38 -8.64
N ILE A 357 14.99 15.70 -7.35
CA ILE A 357 13.74 16.25 -6.81
C ILE A 357 13.38 17.59 -7.51
N ALA A 358 14.36 18.44 -7.82
CA ALA A 358 14.12 19.70 -8.50
C ALA A 358 13.86 19.51 -10.01
N ALA A 359 14.57 18.58 -10.65
CA ALA A 359 14.58 18.42 -12.09
C ALA A 359 13.49 17.48 -12.65
N THR A 360 12.74 16.78 -11.79
CA THR A 360 11.63 15.89 -12.19
C THR A 360 10.27 16.51 -11.81
N PRO A 361 9.57 17.21 -12.73
CA PRO A 361 8.29 17.88 -12.49
C PRO A 361 7.21 17.04 -11.81
N ALA A 362 7.05 15.78 -12.18
CA ALA A 362 6.02 14.90 -11.61
C ALA A 362 6.17 14.73 -10.09
N LEU A 363 7.40 14.78 -9.56
CA LEU A 363 7.67 14.70 -8.12
C LEU A 363 7.15 15.91 -7.32
N LYS A 364 6.68 16.97 -7.97
CA LYS A 364 6.00 18.07 -7.26
C LYS A 364 4.61 17.68 -6.80
N LEU A 365 3.97 16.74 -7.51
CA LEU A 365 2.59 16.33 -7.28
C LEU A 365 2.48 15.16 -6.30
N VAL A 366 3.52 14.33 -6.20
CA VAL A 366 3.51 13.17 -5.30
C VAL A 366 3.45 13.61 -3.82
N PRO A 367 2.83 12.80 -2.95
CA PRO A 367 2.95 12.96 -1.50
C PRO A 367 4.40 13.07 -1.05
N ILE A 368 4.72 14.10 -0.26
CA ILE A 368 6.02 14.20 0.41
C ILE A 368 6.12 13.07 1.43
N PRO A 369 7.20 12.28 1.45
CA PRO A 369 7.39 11.24 2.47
C PRO A 369 7.29 11.81 3.89
N PHE A 370 6.55 11.12 4.76
CA PHE A 370 6.37 11.55 6.15
C PHE A 370 7.71 11.80 6.86
N ASN A 371 7.73 12.79 7.75
CA ASN A 371 8.91 13.25 8.50
C ASN A 371 10.02 13.89 7.65
N SER A 372 9.74 14.25 6.39
CA SER A 372 10.64 15.14 5.63
C SER A 372 10.64 16.56 6.23
N ASP A 373 11.79 17.23 6.20
CA ASP A 373 11.88 18.64 6.57
C ASP A 373 11.32 19.51 5.45
N LEU A 374 10.11 20.01 5.64
CA LEU A 374 9.42 20.83 4.64
C LEU A 374 10.21 22.10 4.30
N ASN A 375 10.99 22.67 5.23
CA ASN A 375 11.80 23.87 4.97
C ASN A 375 12.85 23.66 3.87
N THR A 376 13.24 22.40 3.64
CA THR A 376 14.22 22.05 2.59
C THR A 376 13.57 21.76 1.23
N LEU A 377 12.24 21.57 1.19
CA LEU A 377 11.51 21.10 0.01
C LEU A 377 10.70 22.18 -0.69
N PHE A 378 10.41 23.26 0.02
CA PHE A 378 9.70 24.43 -0.48
C PHE A 378 10.68 25.60 -0.68
N PRO A 379 10.46 26.45 -1.71
CA PRO A 379 11.19 27.70 -1.83
C PRO A 379 10.82 28.67 -0.69
N ASP A 380 11.73 29.59 -0.37
CA ASP A 380 11.54 30.61 0.68
C ASP A 380 10.28 31.50 0.48
N SER A 381 9.73 31.53 -0.74
CA SER A 381 8.49 32.24 -1.06
C SER A 381 7.23 31.58 -0.50
N ILE A 382 7.27 30.29 -0.14
CA ILE A 382 6.13 29.55 0.40
C ILE A 382 6.25 29.49 1.92
N THR A 383 5.25 30.06 2.61
CA THR A 383 5.17 29.97 4.07
C THR A 383 4.59 28.63 4.50
N ILE A 384 5.39 27.81 5.19
CA ILE A 384 4.95 26.50 5.69
C ILE A 384 3.95 26.72 6.85
N THR A 385 2.74 26.20 6.68
CA THR A 385 1.66 26.32 7.67
C THR A 385 1.65 25.15 8.66
N ASP A 386 1.00 25.33 9.81
CA ASP A 386 0.79 24.24 10.79
C ASP A 386 0.05 23.04 10.18
N SER A 387 -0.88 23.29 9.26
CA SER A 387 -1.61 22.25 8.53
C SER A 387 -0.67 21.41 7.66
N MET A 388 0.27 22.05 6.95
CA MET A 388 1.28 21.36 6.15
C MET A 388 2.20 20.52 7.04
N GLN A 389 2.67 21.09 8.16
CA GLN A 389 3.48 20.34 9.12
C GLN A 389 2.74 19.12 9.68
N LYS A 390 1.44 19.26 9.99
CA LYS A 390 0.61 18.15 10.46
C LYS A 390 0.41 17.08 9.38
N ALA A 391 0.18 17.49 8.13
CA ALA A 391 0.02 16.58 6.99
C ALA A 391 1.32 15.84 6.63
N GLY A 392 2.48 16.47 6.84
CA GLY A 392 3.80 15.85 6.64
C GLY A 392 4.26 14.93 7.77
N GLN A 393 3.48 14.77 8.84
CA GLN A 393 3.81 13.87 9.96
C GLN A 393 3.23 12.48 9.76
N THR A 394 3.97 11.46 10.21
CA THR A 394 3.45 10.09 10.29
C THR A 394 2.12 10.05 11.05
N PRO A 395 1.10 9.31 10.56
CA PRO A 395 -0.16 9.16 11.27
C PRO A 395 0.06 8.63 12.70
N TYR A 396 -0.28 9.45 13.71
CA TYR A 396 0.02 9.18 15.11
C TYR A 396 -0.54 7.84 15.61
N TYR A 397 -1.73 7.48 15.14
CA TYR A 397 -2.48 6.28 15.53
C TYR A 397 -2.19 5.05 14.68
N ARG A 398 -1.26 5.12 13.73
CA ARG A 398 -0.93 4.02 12.81
C ARG A 398 -0.74 2.68 13.51
N ASN A 399 0.06 2.63 14.57
CA ASN A 399 0.34 1.37 15.28
C ASN A 399 -0.84 0.90 16.15
N PHE A 400 -1.69 1.83 16.61
CA PHE A 400 -2.96 1.45 17.25
C PHE A 400 -3.90 0.81 16.23
N VAL A 401 -4.11 1.46 15.08
CA VAL A 401 -4.89 0.91 13.96
C VAL A 401 -4.36 -0.46 13.56
N ARG A 402 -3.04 -0.61 13.38
CA ARG A 402 -2.40 -1.89 13.13
C ARG A 402 -2.78 -2.94 14.17
N SER A 403 -2.73 -2.63 15.46
CA SER A 403 -3.15 -3.56 16.53
C SER A 403 -4.63 -4.00 16.44
N ARG A 404 -5.48 -3.24 15.75
CA ARG A 404 -6.90 -3.57 15.54
C ARG A 404 -7.10 -4.51 14.37
N ILE A 405 -6.54 -4.16 13.21
CA ILE A 405 -6.78 -4.81 11.93
C ILE A 405 -5.84 -5.99 11.64
N ALA A 406 -4.68 -6.03 12.28
CA ALA A 406 -3.68 -7.04 12.04
C ALA A 406 -3.98 -8.35 12.80
N ASN A 407 -3.40 -9.44 12.29
CA ASN A 407 -3.41 -10.71 13.01
C ASN A 407 -2.48 -10.58 14.22
N SER A 408 -2.97 -10.95 15.41
CA SER A 408 -2.23 -10.72 16.65
C SER A 408 -2.11 -11.97 17.49
N PHE A 409 -0.99 -12.13 18.18
CA PHE A 409 -0.83 -13.11 19.25
C PHE A 409 -0.81 -12.42 20.61
N ILE A 410 -1.66 -12.87 21.52
CA ILE A 410 -1.87 -12.29 22.84
C ILE A 410 -1.65 -13.37 23.90
N ILE A 411 -0.98 -12.99 24.99
CA ILE A 411 -0.92 -13.80 26.22
C ILE A 411 -1.75 -13.09 27.28
N GLY A 412 -2.82 -13.74 27.74
CA GLY A 412 -3.66 -13.26 28.83
C GLY A 412 -3.27 -13.92 30.14
N PHE A 413 -3.13 -13.15 31.21
CA PHE A 413 -2.96 -13.68 32.58
C PHE A 413 -4.25 -13.42 33.34
N ASN A 414 -4.94 -14.49 33.72
CA ASN A 414 -6.17 -14.45 34.49
C ASN A 414 -5.85 -14.74 35.96
N GLY A 415 -6.22 -13.82 36.83
CA GLY A 415 -6.08 -13.89 38.27
C GLY A 415 -7.42 -13.96 39.00
N PRO A 416 -7.40 -13.94 40.34
CA PRO A 416 -8.56 -14.21 41.14
C PRO A 416 -9.69 -13.19 40.94
N ALA A 417 -10.92 -13.69 40.93
CA ALA A 417 -12.09 -12.87 41.22
C ALA A 417 -12.30 -12.79 42.74
N PHE A 418 -12.71 -11.63 43.24
CA PHE A 418 -12.90 -11.41 44.67
C PHE A 418 -14.27 -11.90 45.18
N HIS A 419 -14.90 -12.84 44.46
CA HIS A 419 -16.19 -13.45 44.80
C HIS A 419 -16.34 -14.80 44.10
N GLY A 420 -17.19 -15.66 44.66
CA GLY A 420 -17.60 -16.93 44.05
C GLY A 420 -16.44 -17.84 43.66
N ARG A 421 -16.64 -18.63 42.61
CA ARG A 421 -15.57 -19.39 41.97
C ARG A 421 -14.86 -18.53 40.93
N TYR A 422 -13.57 -18.76 40.74
CA TYR A 422 -12.78 -18.03 39.78
C TYR A 422 -11.84 -18.92 38.98
N TYR A 423 -11.54 -18.49 37.76
CA TYR A 423 -10.53 -19.09 36.91
C TYR A 423 -9.22 -18.31 37.02
N GLU A 424 -8.14 -19.00 37.39
CA GLU A 424 -6.79 -18.45 37.45
C GLU A 424 -5.88 -19.24 36.51
N GLY A 425 -5.23 -18.57 35.58
CA GLY A 425 -4.48 -19.24 34.53
C GLY A 425 -3.96 -18.33 33.44
N VAL A 426 -3.53 -18.95 32.34
CA VAL A 426 -2.96 -18.29 31.17
C VAL A 426 -3.78 -18.59 29.92
N ASP A 427 -4.08 -17.56 29.15
CA ASP A 427 -4.68 -17.63 27.82
C ASP A 427 -3.61 -17.41 26.74
N PHE A 428 -3.56 -18.29 25.74
CA PHE A 428 -2.85 -18.06 24.49
C PHE A 428 -3.87 -17.79 23.39
N ARG A 429 -3.86 -16.59 22.81
CA ARG A 429 -4.88 -16.13 21.88
C ARG A 429 -4.28 -15.69 20.56
N VAL A 430 -4.91 -16.12 19.47
CA VAL A 430 -4.67 -15.64 18.11
C VAL A 430 -5.91 -14.90 17.65
N ASN A 431 -5.77 -13.61 17.33
CA ASN A 431 -6.82 -12.86 16.64
C ASN A 431 -6.49 -12.79 15.16
N PHE A 432 -7.52 -12.87 14.32
CA PHE A 432 -7.35 -12.82 12.88
C PHE A 432 -8.61 -12.33 12.17
N GLY A 433 -8.41 -11.72 11.01
CA GLY A 433 -9.49 -11.16 10.20
C GLY A 433 -10.14 -9.94 10.83
N ASN A 434 -10.64 -9.04 9.99
CA ASN A 434 -11.36 -7.85 10.40
C ASN A 434 -12.50 -7.55 9.41
N PRO A 435 -13.53 -8.40 9.33
CA PRO A 435 -14.60 -8.27 8.34
C PRO A 435 -15.46 -7.01 8.51
N VAL A 436 -15.46 -6.38 9.68
CA VAL A 436 -16.17 -5.13 9.92
C VAL A 436 -15.24 -4.14 10.63
N SER A 437 -15.00 -3.01 9.98
CA SER A 437 -14.38 -1.83 10.57
C SER A 437 -15.22 -0.59 10.28
N ILE A 438 -15.35 0.27 11.29
CA ILE A 438 -15.88 1.62 11.16
C ILE A 438 -14.79 2.55 11.69
N TYR A 439 -14.27 3.43 10.83
CA TYR A 439 -13.20 4.35 11.17
C TYR A 439 -13.61 5.80 10.86
N THR A 440 -13.98 6.56 11.89
CA THR A 440 -14.70 7.82 11.70
C THR A 440 -13.83 9.04 11.97
N HIS A 441 -14.04 10.09 11.16
CA HIS A 441 -13.45 11.41 11.37
C HIS A 441 -14.56 12.42 11.65
N ASN A 442 -14.27 13.44 12.46
CA ASN A 442 -15.20 14.54 12.67
C ASN A 442 -15.17 15.51 11.47
N GLU A 443 -16.08 16.48 11.45
CA GLU A 443 -16.20 17.49 10.37
C GLU A 443 -14.91 18.29 10.10
N ARG A 444 -13.98 18.31 11.06
CA ARG A 444 -12.68 18.99 10.93
C ARG A 444 -11.55 18.03 10.52
N GLY A 445 -11.89 16.79 10.13
CA GLY A 445 -10.94 15.73 9.79
C GLY A 445 -10.17 15.18 11.00
N GLY A 446 -10.57 15.50 12.23
CA GLY A 446 -9.95 15.03 13.47
C GLY A 446 -10.62 13.80 14.06
N LYS A 447 -10.07 13.29 15.17
CA LYS A 447 -10.62 12.14 15.90
C LYS A 447 -11.44 12.51 17.13
N ARG A 448 -11.32 13.73 17.66
CA ARG A 448 -12.04 14.09 18.90
C ARG A 448 -13.55 13.94 18.72
N GLY A 449 -14.18 13.24 19.66
CA GLY A 449 -15.62 13.02 19.70
C GLY A 449 -16.13 11.91 18.78
N THR A 450 -15.23 11.21 18.09
CA THR A 450 -15.60 10.11 17.20
C THR A 450 -15.50 8.74 17.88
N VAL A 451 -16.04 7.72 17.22
CA VAL A 451 -16.05 6.34 17.72
C VAL A 451 -15.63 5.42 16.59
N ASP A 452 -14.62 4.59 16.85
CA ASP A 452 -14.21 3.54 15.92
C ASP A 452 -14.65 2.18 16.45
N TYR A 453 -15.04 1.29 15.53
CA TYR A 453 -15.46 -0.06 15.86
C TYR A 453 -14.75 -1.08 14.98
N TRP A 454 -14.34 -2.19 15.58
CA TRP A 454 -13.57 -3.25 14.94
C TRP A 454 -14.09 -4.61 15.37
N MET A 455 -14.44 -5.47 14.41
CA MET A 455 -14.85 -6.84 14.67
C MET A 455 -13.91 -7.80 13.93
N GLY A 456 -13.35 -8.76 14.68
CA GLY A 456 -12.51 -9.82 14.16
C GLY A 456 -12.82 -11.17 14.78
N TYR A 457 -12.07 -12.19 14.38
CA TYR A 457 -12.16 -13.53 14.93
C TYR A 457 -11.05 -13.79 15.95
N THR A 458 -11.30 -14.73 16.85
CA THR A 458 -10.33 -15.17 17.86
C THR A 458 -10.34 -16.68 18.01
N LEU A 459 -9.16 -17.26 18.22
CA LEU A 459 -8.94 -18.62 18.69
C LEU A 459 -8.09 -18.55 19.96
N ALA A 460 -8.52 -19.18 21.04
CA ALA A 460 -7.86 -19.16 22.33
C ALA A 460 -7.67 -20.57 22.90
N TYR A 461 -6.51 -20.79 23.52
CA TYR A 461 -6.21 -21.95 24.34
C TYR A 461 -5.88 -21.48 25.76
N SER A 462 -6.64 -21.95 26.75
CA SER A 462 -6.51 -21.53 28.14
C SER A 462 -6.08 -22.70 29.02
N LEU A 463 -5.15 -22.45 29.94
CA LEU A 463 -4.63 -23.41 30.91
C LEU A 463 -4.70 -22.79 32.30
N GLY A 464 -5.39 -23.41 33.25
CA GLY A 464 -5.52 -22.84 34.59
C GLY A 464 -6.32 -23.69 35.55
N ASP A 465 -6.44 -23.17 36.77
CA ASP A 465 -7.21 -23.80 37.84
C ASP A 465 -8.53 -23.05 38.03
N ILE A 466 -9.58 -23.82 38.34
CA ILE A 466 -10.80 -23.27 38.94
C ILE A 466 -10.63 -23.35 40.45
N LYS A 467 -10.80 -22.21 41.12
CA LYS A 467 -10.66 -22.03 42.57
C LYS A 467 -11.90 -21.34 43.14
N ALA A 468 -12.01 -21.27 44.46
CA ALA A 468 -13.09 -20.54 45.13
C ALA A 468 -12.54 -19.46 46.07
N TYR A 469 -13.21 -18.30 46.10
CA TYR A 469 -12.81 -17.18 46.93
C TYR A 469 -13.26 -17.40 48.39
N LYS A 470 -12.29 -17.51 49.30
CA LYS A 470 -12.52 -17.72 50.75
C LYS A 470 -13.43 -18.90 51.07
N ASP A 471 -13.35 -19.95 50.26
CA ASP A 471 -14.03 -21.22 50.50
C ASP A 471 -12.99 -22.35 50.56
N ASP A 472 -12.53 -22.63 51.78
CA ASP A 472 -11.51 -23.65 52.05
C ASP A 472 -12.06 -25.08 51.88
N THR A 473 -13.38 -25.24 51.67
CA THR A 473 -14.01 -26.55 51.43
C THR A 473 -14.01 -26.95 49.96
N PHE A 474 -13.72 -26.00 49.06
CA PHE A 474 -13.67 -26.25 47.64
C PHE A 474 -12.30 -26.77 47.22
N SER A 475 -12.26 -27.98 46.65
CA SER A 475 -11.05 -28.53 46.04
C SER A 475 -10.82 -27.90 44.66
N PRO A 476 -9.71 -27.16 44.45
CA PRO A 476 -9.36 -26.66 43.13
C PRO A 476 -9.17 -27.80 42.12
N TYR A 477 -9.53 -27.54 40.87
CA TYR A 477 -9.30 -28.48 39.78
C TYR A 477 -8.73 -27.78 38.56
N PHE A 478 -7.92 -28.51 37.81
CA PHE A 478 -7.29 -28.01 36.60
C PHE A 478 -8.25 -28.09 35.41
N ALA A 479 -8.29 -27.03 34.62
CA ALA A 479 -9.12 -26.91 33.43
C ALA A 479 -8.27 -26.47 32.24
N GLN A 480 -8.46 -27.17 31.12
CA GLN A 480 -7.96 -26.73 29.81
C GLN A 480 -9.14 -26.32 28.95
N GLN A 481 -9.01 -25.22 28.19
CA GLN A 481 -10.09 -24.77 27.31
C GLN A 481 -9.55 -24.51 25.91
N VAL A 482 -10.28 -24.96 24.88
CA VAL A 482 -10.10 -24.55 23.49
C VAL A 482 -11.35 -23.80 23.07
N LYS A 483 -11.18 -22.52 22.70
CA LYS A 483 -12.29 -21.61 22.43
C LYS A 483 -12.08 -20.87 21.12
N ALA A 484 -13.17 -20.60 20.41
CA ALA A 484 -13.18 -19.72 19.25
C ALA A 484 -14.35 -18.76 19.34
N GLY A 485 -14.25 -17.62 18.68
CA GLY A 485 -15.36 -16.67 18.66
C GLY A 485 -15.01 -15.33 18.06
N LEU A 486 -15.71 -14.31 18.55
CA LEU A 486 -15.60 -12.94 18.07
C LEU A 486 -14.77 -12.10 19.03
N ARG A 487 -13.96 -11.20 18.45
CA ARG A 487 -13.28 -10.10 19.11
C ARG A 487 -13.90 -8.81 18.63
N ASN A 488 -14.30 -7.95 19.57
CA ASN A 488 -14.81 -6.62 19.28
C ASN A 488 -13.92 -5.58 19.98
N ASN A 489 -13.65 -4.46 19.32
CA ASN A 489 -13.00 -3.31 19.94
C ASN A 489 -13.79 -2.05 19.60
N LEU A 490 -13.98 -1.18 20.58
CA LEU A 490 -14.62 0.11 20.46
C LEU A 490 -13.67 1.17 21.01
N ASP A 491 -13.24 2.09 20.16
CA ASP A 491 -12.31 3.15 20.54
C ASP A 491 -13.06 4.49 20.58
N ILE A 492 -13.31 5.00 21.79
CA ILE A 492 -14.07 6.24 22.03
C ILE A 492 -13.09 7.39 22.19
N TRP A 493 -13.01 8.28 21.19
CA TRP A 493 -12.00 9.33 21.13
C TRP A 493 -12.39 10.56 21.94
N VAL A 494 -11.65 10.81 23.03
CA VAL A 494 -11.84 11.99 23.90
C VAL A 494 -10.98 13.18 23.49
N GLY A 495 -10.05 12.98 22.54
CA GLY A 495 -9.22 14.01 21.94
C GLY A 495 -8.56 13.50 20.64
N GLU A 496 -7.74 14.33 20.00
CA GLU A 496 -7.10 13.98 18.72
C GLU A 496 -6.11 12.80 18.80
N LYS A 497 -5.57 12.55 19.99
CA LYS A 497 -4.55 11.51 20.24
C LYS A 497 -4.93 10.55 21.38
N ARG A 498 -6.10 10.73 21.99
CA ARG A 498 -6.51 10.03 23.22
C ARG A 498 -7.88 9.40 23.05
N PHE A 499 -8.00 8.13 23.42
CA PHE A 499 -9.26 7.40 23.37
C PHE A 499 -9.37 6.39 24.51
N LEU A 500 -10.59 6.14 24.97
CA LEU A 500 -10.90 5.00 25.83
C LEU A 500 -11.14 3.79 24.94
N GLY A 501 -10.27 2.78 25.02
CA GLY A 501 -10.47 1.53 24.30
C GLY A 501 -11.29 0.56 25.14
N LEU A 502 -12.37 0.02 24.57
CA LEU A 502 -13.14 -1.08 25.14
C LEU A 502 -12.95 -2.30 24.24
N SER A 503 -12.69 -3.45 24.82
CA SER A 503 -12.58 -4.71 24.09
C SER A 503 -13.61 -5.70 24.60
N ASN A 504 -14.10 -6.58 23.74
CA ASN A 504 -14.94 -7.70 24.14
C ASN A 504 -14.49 -8.96 23.40
N TYR A 505 -14.48 -10.08 24.11
CA TYR A 505 -14.41 -11.39 23.48
C TYR A 505 -15.68 -12.16 23.81
N THR A 506 -16.31 -12.70 22.76
CA THR A 506 -17.48 -13.57 22.88
C THR A 506 -17.09 -14.92 22.31
N GLU A 507 -16.73 -15.85 23.20
CA GLU A 507 -16.07 -17.10 22.83
C GLU A 507 -16.87 -18.30 23.30
N ALA A 508 -16.89 -19.34 22.48
CA ALA A 508 -17.47 -20.63 22.83
C ALA A 508 -16.49 -21.75 22.50
N GLY A 509 -16.60 -22.88 23.18
CA GLY A 509 -15.72 -24.00 22.92
C GLY A 509 -15.88 -25.12 23.91
N VAL A 510 -14.76 -25.78 24.19
CA VAL A 510 -14.71 -27.01 24.96
C VAL A 510 -13.74 -26.87 26.10
N GLN A 511 -14.16 -27.29 27.29
CA GLN A 511 -13.35 -27.40 28.48
C GLN A 511 -13.11 -28.87 28.82
N PHE A 512 -11.87 -29.18 29.21
CA PHE A 512 -11.44 -30.49 29.67
C PHE A 512 -11.14 -30.41 31.16
N VAL A 513 -11.87 -31.18 31.96
CA VAL A 513 -11.73 -31.27 33.43
C VAL A 513 -11.82 -32.73 33.81
N ASP A 514 -10.82 -33.27 34.51
CA ASP A 514 -10.85 -34.61 35.13
C ASP A 514 -11.44 -35.75 34.25
N GLY A 515 -11.04 -35.81 32.98
CA GLY A 515 -11.49 -36.83 32.02
C GLY A 515 -12.88 -36.58 31.41
N ALA A 516 -13.57 -35.52 31.82
CA ALA A 516 -14.81 -35.03 31.22
C ALA A 516 -14.54 -33.92 30.20
N THR A 517 -15.46 -33.79 29.25
CA THR A 517 -15.46 -32.77 28.20
C THR A 517 -16.77 -32.01 28.28
N GLU A 518 -16.69 -30.70 28.51
CA GLU A 518 -17.86 -29.85 28.72
C GLU A 518 -17.86 -28.71 27.70
N PHE A 519 -19.04 -28.36 27.18
CA PHE A 519 -19.20 -27.13 26.43
C PHE A 519 -19.04 -25.92 27.36
N VAL A 520 -18.31 -24.91 26.91
CA VAL A 520 -18.14 -23.64 27.62
C VAL A 520 -18.43 -22.43 26.75
N PHE A 521 -18.96 -21.40 27.39
CA PHE A 521 -19.12 -20.05 26.85
C PHE A 521 -18.37 -19.07 27.75
N THR A 522 -17.51 -18.25 27.17
CA THR A 522 -16.58 -17.38 27.91
C THR A 522 -16.64 -15.93 27.43
N PRO A 523 -17.74 -15.20 27.71
CA PRO A 523 -17.79 -13.77 27.42
C PRO A 523 -16.84 -13.01 28.35
N SER A 524 -16.15 -12.01 27.79
CA SER A 524 -15.30 -11.10 28.55
C SER A 524 -15.34 -9.68 27.97
N ILE A 525 -15.15 -8.71 28.85
CA ILE A 525 -15.01 -7.29 28.51
C ILE A 525 -13.66 -6.80 29.05
N GLY A 526 -13.04 -5.88 28.33
CA GLY A 526 -11.78 -5.28 28.72
C GLY A 526 -11.76 -3.79 28.45
N VAL A 527 -10.84 -3.12 29.12
CA VAL A 527 -10.61 -1.68 29.05
C VAL A 527 -9.13 -1.43 28.82
N GLN A 528 -8.82 -0.59 27.82
CA GLN A 528 -7.48 -0.12 27.50
C GLN A 528 -7.34 1.35 27.93
N PHE A 529 -6.61 1.57 29.03
CA PHE A 529 -6.33 2.89 29.59
C PHE A 529 -5.09 3.57 28.98
N GLY A 530 -4.19 2.81 28.34
CA GLY A 530 -2.94 3.36 27.79
C GLY A 530 -3.20 4.44 26.76
N SER A 531 -4.12 4.19 25.84
CA SER A 531 -4.58 5.15 24.84
C SER A 531 -5.21 6.41 25.44
N LEU A 532 -5.88 6.29 26.60
CA LEU A 532 -6.50 7.43 27.29
C LEU A 532 -5.44 8.35 27.91
N LEU A 533 -4.36 7.76 28.42
CA LEU A 533 -3.22 8.46 29.00
C LEU A 533 -2.18 8.89 27.97
N ASN A 534 -2.45 8.69 26.67
CA ASN A 534 -1.50 8.94 25.59
C ASN A 534 -0.19 8.12 25.70
N ILE A 535 -0.27 6.95 26.34
CA ILE A 535 0.81 5.97 26.45
C ILE A 535 0.61 4.95 25.34
N ASN A 536 1.46 5.02 24.31
CA ASN A 536 1.40 4.13 23.16
C ASN A 536 2.53 3.09 23.23
N TYR A 537 2.25 1.96 23.89
CA TYR A 537 3.17 0.83 23.95
C TYR A 537 3.52 0.28 22.57
N TYR A 538 2.61 0.35 21.59
CA TYR A 538 2.82 -0.18 20.24
C TYR A 538 3.88 0.57 19.43
N ASN A 539 4.31 1.75 19.87
CA ASN A 539 5.43 2.48 19.28
C ASN A 539 6.80 2.06 19.86
N LEU A 540 6.82 1.29 20.96
CA LEU A 540 8.04 0.85 21.62
C LEU A 540 8.59 -0.44 20.99
N PRO A 541 9.92 -0.63 20.99
CA PRO A 541 10.50 -1.90 20.55
C PRO A 541 10.05 -3.05 21.47
N THR A 542 9.85 -4.24 20.90
CA THR A 542 9.26 -5.41 21.59
C THR A 542 9.95 -5.74 22.92
N TRP A 543 11.28 -5.62 22.99
CA TRP A 543 12.06 -5.92 24.20
C TRP A 543 11.76 -4.97 25.37
N LEU A 544 11.32 -3.74 25.10
CA LEU A 544 10.90 -2.77 26.11
C LEU A 544 9.39 -2.84 26.36
N ARG A 545 8.62 -3.04 25.28
CA ARG A 545 7.16 -3.06 25.29
C ARG A 545 6.60 -4.17 26.18
N ILE A 546 7.05 -5.42 26.00
CA ILE A 546 6.50 -6.58 26.71
C ILE A 546 6.70 -6.47 28.23
N PRO A 547 7.92 -6.18 28.75
CA PRO A 547 8.10 -5.98 30.19
C PRO A 547 7.27 -4.83 30.75
N LEU A 548 7.12 -3.73 29.99
CA LEU A 548 6.38 -2.56 30.43
C LEU A 548 4.87 -2.82 30.48
N GLU A 549 4.31 -3.55 29.51
CA GLU A 549 2.92 -4.01 29.51
C GLU A 549 2.61 -4.90 30.72
N TYR A 550 3.58 -5.69 31.19
CA TYR A 550 3.43 -6.51 32.39
C TYR A 550 3.50 -5.69 33.69
N ILE A 551 4.48 -4.77 33.80
CA ILE A 551 4.70 -3.97 35.02
C ILE A 551 3.60 -2.91 35.20
N VAL A 552 3.15 -2.31 34.10
CA VAL A 552 2.11 -1.29 34.06
C VAL A 552 1.00 -1.76 33.11
N PRO A 553 0.15 -2.71 33.56
CA PRO A 553 -0.90 -3.28 32.73
C PRO A 553 -2.01 -2.25 32.53
N LEU A 554 -2.04 -1.69 31.32
CA LEU A 554 -3.05 -0.70 30.92
C LEU A 554 -4.16 -1.31 30.06
N LYS A 555 -4.20 -2.66 29.94
CA LYS A 555 -5.24 -3.42 29.24
C LYS A 555 -5.74 -4.51 30.18
N LEU A 556 -6.86 -4.24 30.82
CA LEU A 556 -7.47 -5.10 31.84
C LEU A 556 -8.73 -5.76 31.29
N LYS A 557 -9.05 -6.95 31.77
CA LYS A 557 -10.17 -7.78 31.31
C LYS A 557 -10.92 -8.34 32.52
N TYR A 558 -12.23 -8.43 32.39
CA TYR A 558 -13.11 -9.15 33.30
C TYR A 558 -13.99 -10.09 32.48
N GLY A 559 -14.19 -11.31 32.95
CA GLY A 559 -15.03 -12.26 32.25
C GLY A 559 -15.51 -13.39 33.12
N VAL A 560 -16.19 -14.31 32.47
CA VAL A 560 -16.83 -15.44 33.13
C VAL A 560 -16.74 -16.68 32.25
N VAL A 561 -16.44 -17.81 32.85
CA VAL A 561 -16.53 -19.14 32.26
C VAL A 561 -17.87 -19.74 32.68
N LEU A 562 -18.75 -19.93 31.69
CA LEU A 562 -20.02 -20.62 31.85
C LEU A 562 -19.86 -22.02 31.28
N SER A 563 -20.06 -23.05 32.10
CA SER A 563 -20.07 -24.44 31.68
C SER A 563 -21.47 -25.03 31.80
N SER A 564 -21.71 -26.07 31.02
CA SER A 564 -22.93 -26.89 31.06
C SER A 564 -23.09 -27.69 32.37
N HIS A 565 -22.00 -28.13 32.99
CA HIS A 565 -22.03 -29.02 34.16
C HIS A 565 -21.19 -28.51 35.34
N SER A 566 -20.22 -27.62 35.08
CA SER A 566 -19.45 -26.95 36.12
C SER A 566 -20.08 -25.60 36.50
N PRO A 567 -20.11 -25.23 37.80
CA PRO A 567 -20.55 -23.91 38.22
C PRO A 567 -19.73 -22.77 37.64
N THR A 568 -20.37 -21.62 37.48
CA THR A 568 -19.81 -20.39 36.92
C THR A 568 -18.52 -19.98 37.62
N ALA A 569 -17.47 -19.69 36.83
CA ALA A 569 -16.19 -19.19 37.33
C ALA A 569 -15.83 -17.84 36.72
N TYR A 570 -15.58 -16.83 37.54
CA TYR A 570 -15.23 -15.48 37.08
C TYR A 570 -13.71 -15.31 36.95
N PHE A 571 -13.24 -14.32 36.19
CA PHE A 571 -11.83 -13.97 36.18
C PHE A 571 -11.62 -12.48 35.98
N ASN A 572 -10.57 -11.96 36.63
CA ASN A 572 -9.95 -10.70 36.25
C ASN A 572 -8.67 -11.05 35.50
N GLY A 573 -8.29 -10.30 34.48
CA GLY A 573 -7.05 -10.57 33.77
C GLY A 573 -6.42 -9.34 33.15
N LEU A 574 -5.21 -9.53 32.66
CA LEU A 574 -4.49 -8.57 31.83
C LEU A 574 -4.08 -9.26 30.53
N ASP A 575 -4.18 -8.55 29.42
CA ASP A 575 -3.78 -9.04 28.09
C ASP A 575 -2.49 -8.34 27.68
N ILE A 576 -1.48 -9.11 27.30
CA ILE A 576 -0.21 -8.62 26.74
C ILE A 576 -0.18 -8.96 25.25
N ASP A 577 -0.05 -7.94 24.41
CA ASP A 577 0.02 -8.13 22.97
C ASP A 577 1.46 -8.53 22.62
N ILE A 578 1.73 -9.71 22.06
CA ILE A 578 3.12 -10.16 21.79
C ILE A 578 3.55 -9.75 20.38
N VAL A 579 2.69 -9.98 19.39
CA VAL A 579 2.89 -9.62 17.98
C VAL A 579 1.57 -9.12 17.39
N PHE A 580 1.66 -8.12 16.52
CA PHE A 580 0.58 -7.55 15.69
C PHE A 580 1.20 -6.85 14.50
#